data_AF-A0A1Z4KL88-F1
#
_entry.id   AF-A0A1Z4KL88-F1
#
_cell.length_a   1.000
_cell.length_b   1.000
_cell.length_c   1.000
_cell.angle_alpha   90.00
_cell.angle_beta   90.00
_cell.angle_gamma   90.00
#
_symmetry.space_group_name_H-M   'P 1'
#
loop_
_entity.id
_entity.type
_entity.pdbx_description
1 polymer ?
#
loop_
_entity_poly.entity_id
_entity_poly.type
_entity_poly.pdbx_seq_one_letter_code
_entity_poly.pdbx_strand_id
1 'polypeptide(L)'
;MSNQGAFDGAANVESGSRVFVYEVVGMRQNEETDQTNYPIRKSGSVFIRVPYNRMNQEMQRITRLGGKIVSIQTVSALQQLNGRTTIATVTDASSEIAKSEGNGKATPVKTDSGAKGFAKPPAEEQLKKKDNKGNTMTQAKAKHADVPVNLYRPNAPFIGKVISNEPLVKEGGIGIVQHIKFDLTGGNLKYIEGQSIGIIPPGVDKNGKPEKLRLYSIASTRHGDDVDDKTISLCVRQLEYKHPESGETVYGVCSTYLTHIEPGSEVKITGPVGKEMLLPDDPEANVIMLATGTGIAPMRTYLWRMFKDAERAANPEYQFKGFSWLVFGVPTTPNILYKEELEEIQQKYPDNFRLTYAISREQKNPQGGRMYIQDRVAEHADELWQLIKNEKTHTYICGLRGMEEGIDAALSAAAAKEGVTWSDYQKDLKKAGRWHVETY
;
A
#
# COMPACT_ATOMS: atom_id res chain seq x y z
N MET A 1 52.95 37.79 40.62
CA MET A 1 52.45 39.09 40.12
C MET A 1 51.09 38.86 39.49
N SER A 2 50.16 39.75 39.83
CA SER A 2 48.71 39.71 39.58
C SER A 2 48.28 39.69 38.10
N ASN A 3 47.14 39.05 37.83
CA ASN A 3 45.93 39.61 37.18
C ASN A 3 44.85 38.50 37.14
N GLN A 4 43.71 38.57 37.83
CA GLN A 4 42.48 39.39 37.61
C GLN A 4 41.92 39.28 36.17
N GLY A 5 40.64 39.02 35.90
CA GLY A 5 39.40 38.96 36.70
C GLY A 5 38.46 37.81 36.22
N ALA A 6 37.49 37.32 36.98
CA ALA A 6 36.33 37.93 37.67
C ALA A 6 35.14 38.24 36.73
N PHE A 7 34.12 37.35 36.83
CA PHE A 7 32.67 37.48 36.54
C PHE A 7 32.26 37.93 35.11
N ASP A 8 31.32 37.30 34.42
CA ASP A 8 29.93 37.09 34.84
C ASP A 8 29.20 36.11 33.88
N GLY A 9 28.09 35.51 34.32
CA GLY A 9 27.07 34.99 33.41
C GLY A 9 26.81 33.49 33.44
N ALA A 10 25.94 33.07 34.36
CA ALA A 10 25.23 31.80 34.30
C ALA A 10 24.46 31.67 32.98
N ALA A 11 24.70 30.58 32.25
CA ALA A 11 23.76 30.03 31.27
C ALA A 11 23.57 28.54 31.58
N ASN A 12 22.87 28.25 32.66
CA ASN A 12 22.29 26.95 32.88
C ASN A 12 21.11 26.79 31.91
N VAL A 13 21.28 26.21 30.71
CA VAL A 13 20.12 25.87 29.86
C VAL A 13 20.45 24.70 28.94
N GLU A 14 20.05 23.48 29.31
CA GLU A 14 19.20 22.55 28.53
C GLU A 14 19.46 22.30 27.02
N SER A 15 20.56 22.77 26.42
CA SER A 15 20.81 22.74 24.97
C SER A 15 21.86 21.70 24.58
N GLY A 16 22.78 21.36 25.47
CA GLY A 16 23.82 20.34 25.24
C GLY A 16 23.29 18.91 25.06
N SER A 17 22.06 18.64 25.48
CA SER A 17 21.37 17.34 25.34
C SER A 17 20.42 17.26 24.14
N ARG A 18 20.22 18.35 23.38
CA ARG A 18 19.26 18.39 22.28
C ARG A 18 19.86 17.71 21.05
N VAL A 19 19.19 16.69 20.55
CA VAL A 19 19.55 15.97 19.32
C VAL A 19 18.52 16.30 18.24
N PHE A 20 19.01 16.55 17.03
CA PHE A 20 18.22 16.84 15.86
C PHE A 20 18.37 15.72 14.83
N VAL A 21 17.36 15.53 13.99
CA VAL A 21 17.39 14.60 12.86
C VAL A 21 17.37 15.43 11.58
N TYR A 22 18.42 15.29 10.78
CA TYR A 22 18.62 15.99 9.52
C TYR A 22 18.25 15.02 8.40
N GLU A 23 17.32 15.40 7.54
CA GLU A 23 17.09 14.71 6.28
C GLU A 23 17.98 15.32 5.20
N VAL A 24 18.85 14.51 4.59
CA VAL A 24 19.85 14.99 3.62
C VAL A 24 19.70 14.21 2.32
N VAL A 25 19.66 14.92 1.19
CA VAL A 25 19.64 14.33 -0.16
C VAL A 25 20.87 14.72 -0.95
N GLY A 26 21.26 13.91 -1.94
CA GLY A 26 22.28 14.30 -2.92
C GLY A 26 23.73 14.26 -2.47
N MET A 27 24.07 13.60 -1.35
CA MET A 27 25.48 13.39 -0.98
C MET A 27 26.22 12.63 -2.10
N ARG A 28 27.22 13.26 -2.72
CA ARG A 28 28.08 12.65 -3.75
C ARG A 28 29.39 12.18 -3.10
N GLN A 29 29.90 11.04 -3.54
CA GLN A 29 31.22 10.53 -3.17
C GLN A 29 32.30 11.39 -3.86
N ASN A 30 33.33 11.81 -3.12
CA ASN A 30 34.60 12.28 -3.67
C ASN A 30 35.67 11.20 -3.50
N GLU A 31 36.72 11.24 -4.33
CA GLU A 31 37.76 10.20 -4.52
C GLU A 31 38.52 9.77 -3.24
N GLU A 32 38.50 10.54 -2.14
CA GLU A 32 39.07 10.10 -0.85
C GLU A 32 38.23 9.05 -0.11
N THR A 33 36.99 8.78 -0.54
CA THR A 33 36.08 7.84 0.14
C THR A 33 36.15 6.40 -0.39
N ASP A 34 36.88 6.18 -1.49
CA ASP A 34 37.02 4.86 -2.14
C ASP A 34 37.91 3.87 -1.37
N GLN A 35 38.59 4.30 -0.30
CA GLN A 35 39.33 3.40 0.59
C GLN A 35 38.46 2.70 1.65
N THR A 36 37.15 2.97 1.69
CA THR A 36 36.22 2.30 2.62
C THR A 36 35.22 1.42 1.88
N ASN A 37 35.37 0.12 2.06
CA ASN A 37 34.69 -0.95 1.34
C ASN A 37 33.26 -1.19 1.89
N TYR A 38 32.33 -0.26 1.64
CA TYR A 38 30.90 -0.46 1.95
C TYR A 38 30.02 -0.40 0.68
N PRO A 39 29.01 -1.27 0.55
CA PRO A 39 28.15 -1.33 -0.64
C PRO A 39 27.22 -0.11 -0.76
N ILE A 40 27.22 0.48 -1.95
CA ILE A 40 26.46 1.68 -2.37
C ILE A 40 24.97 1.37 -2.52
N ARG A 41 24.10 2.25 -1.99
CA ARG A 41 22.65 2.30 -2.29
C ARG A 41 22.33 3.65 -2.95
N LYS A 42 21.74 3.64 -4.15
CA LYS A 42 21.33 4.86 -4.89
C LYS A 42 20.03 5.46 -4.34
N SER A 43 20.05 6.80 -4.21
CA SER A 43 18.93 7.76 -4.12
C SER A 43 17.78 7.48 -3.14
N GLY A 44 18.02 7.77 -1.86
CA GLY A 44 16.99 8.04 -0.85
C GLY A 44 17.52 9.06 0.16
N SER A 45 16.64 9.77 0.87
CA SER A 45 17.05 10.69 1.93
C SER A 45 17.83 9.96 3.03
N VAL A 46 18.98 10.51 3.44
CA VAL A 46 19.77 10.02 4.57
C VAL A 46 19.37 10.81 5.81
N PHE A 47 18.99 10.12 6.89
CA PHE A 47 18.65 10.74 8.16
C PHE A 47 19.84 10.71 9.11
N ILE A 48 20.37 11.88 9.49
CA ILE A 48 21.55 12.01 10.34
C ILE A 48 21.12 12.58 11.70
N ARG A 49 21.50 11.92 12.80
CA ARG A 49 21.30 12.45 14.15
C ARG A 49 22.45 13.37 14.52
N VAL A 50 22.14 14.63 14.78
CA VAL A 50 23.13 15.69 15.04
C VAL A 50 22.87 16.30 16.42
N PRO A 51 23.79 16.11 17.39
CA PRO A 51 23.76 16.82 18.65
C PRO A 51 23.87 18.34 18.43
N TYR A 52 23.19 19.14 19.26
CA TYR A 52 23.15 20.61 19.13
C TYR A 52 24.56 21.23 19.04
N ASN A 53 25.50 20.77 19.86
CA ASN A 53 26.87 21.24 19.87
C ASN A 53 27.68 20.89 18.61
N ARG A 54 27.19 19.99 17.75
CA ARG A 54 27.83 19.59 16.48
C ARG A 54 27.08 20.05 15.23
N MET A 55 26.00 20.84 15.37
CA MET A 55 25.16 21.28 14.25
C MET A 55 25.93 22.03 13.16
N ASN A 56 26.77 22.99 13.53
CA ASN A 56 27.55 23.77 12.57
C ASN A 56 28.60 22.90 11.85
N GLN A 57 29.25 21.99 12.57
CA GLN A 57 30.25 21.07 12.02
C GLN A 57 29.63 20.11 11.00
N GLU A 58 28.47 19.53 11.33
CA GLU A 58 27.77 18.60 10.42
C GLU A 58 27.15 19.32 9.22
N MET A 59 26.63 20.54 9.37
CA MET A 59 26.15 21.33 8.21
C MET A 59 27.26 21.62 7.21
N GLN A 60 28.46 22.00 7.68
CA GLN A 60 29.62 22.22 6.82
C GLN A 60 30.07 20.93 6.14
N ARG A 61 30.09 19.81 6.88
CA ARG A 61 30.42 18.50 6.34
C ARG A 61 29.44 18.07 5.24
N ILE A 62 28.14 18.18 5.47
CA ILE A 62 27.08 17.84 4.52
C ILE A 62 27.24 18.67 3.25
N THR A 63 27.45 19.99 3.39
CA THR A 63 27.66 20.91 2.26
C THR A 63 28.92 20.53 1.47
N ARG A 64 30.02 20.22 2.14
CA ARG A 64 31.28 19.79 1.51
C ARG A 64 31.12 18.48 0.73
N LEU A 65 30.25 17.58 1.19
CA LEU A 65 29.92 16.31 0.53
C LEU A 65 28.83 16.45 -0.56
N GLY A 66 28.47 17.69 -0.93
CA GLY A 66 27.46 17.97 -1.94
C GLY A 66 26.03 17.65 -1.53
N GLY A 67 25.80 17.33 -0.24
CA GLY A 67 24.46 17.05 0.29
C GLY A 67 23.64 18.31 0.52
N LYS A 68 22.34 18.23 0.25
CA LYS A 68 21.35 19.27 0.55
C LYS A 68 20.48 18.83 1.71
N ILE A 69 20.39 19.65 2.75
CA ILE A 69 19.51 19.40 3.90
C ILE A 69 18.07 19.76 3.48
N VAL A 70 17.16 18.80 3.60
CA VAL A 70 15.74 18.90 3.26
C VAL A 70 14.91 19.29 4.48
N SER A 71 15.21 18.73 5.65
CA SER A 71 14.52 19.06 6.90
C SER A 71 15.43 18.86 8.13
N ILE A 72 15.17 19.61 9.21
CA ILE A 72 15.81 19.46 10.52
C ILE A 72 14.70 19.39 11.57
N GLN A 73 14.64 18.28 12.33
CA GLN A 73 13.58 18.06 13.33
C GLN A 73 14.19 17.77 14.71
N THR A 74 13.55 18.22 15.80
CA THR A 74 13.94 17.81 17.16
C THR A 74 13.47 16.38 17.44
N VAL A 75 14.27 15.60 18.17
CA VAL A 75 13.87 14.23 18.55
C VAL A 75 12.59 14.19 19.40
N SER A 76 12.30 15.25 20.18
CA SER A 76 11.04 15.37 20.95
C SER A 76 9.79 15.50 20.08
N ALA A 77 9.88 16.15 18.90
CA ALA A 77 8.76 16.27 17.97
C ALA A 77 8.39 14.91 17.34
N LEU A 78 9.35 14.00 17.16
CA LEU A 78 9.13 12.63 16.65
C LEU A 78 8.49 11.69 17.69
N GLN A 79 8.64 11.99 19.00
CA GLN A 79 7.98 11.25 20.08
C GLN A 79 6.53 11.71 20.29
N GLN A 80 6.21 13.00 20.10
CA GLN A 80 4.84 13.51 20.23
C GLN A 80 3.90 13.04 19.11
N LEU A 81 4.44 12.71 17.93
CA LEU A 81 3.67 12.09 16.83
C LEU A 81 3.29 10.61 17.10
N ASN A 82 3.92 9.96 18.09
CA ASN A 82 3.75 8.54 18.38
C ASN A 82 3.11 8.21 19.74
N GLY A 83 2.66 9.21 20.52
CA GLY A 83 2.22 9.00 21.90
C GLY A 83 1.06 9.88 22.34
N ARG A 84 -0.18 9.40 22.14
CA ARG A 84 -1.32 9.78 22.99
C ARG A 84 -1.94 8.52 23.59
N THR A 85 -1.36 8.08 24.71
CA THR A 85 -2.04 7.25 25.71
C THR A 85 -1.61 7.79 27.07
N THR A 86 -2.53 8.47 27.74
CA THR A 86 -2.33 8.99 29.10
C THR A 86 -2.55 7.88 30.12
N ILE A 87 -1.52 7.53 30.89
CA ILE A 87 -1.64 6.89 32.20
C ILE A 87 -1.02 7.86 33.20
N ALA A 88 -1.86 8.36 34.11
CA ALA A 88 -1.42 9.12 35.26
C ALA A 88 -1.09 8.12 36.39
N THR A 89 0.15 8.15 36.86
CA THR A 89 0.57 7.58 38.15
C THR A 89 0.42 8.64 39.23
N VAL A 90 -0.29 8.32 40.31
CA VAL A 90 -0.12 8.97 41.61
C VAL A 90 0.07 7.87 42.64
N THR A 91 1.12 8.06 43.45
CA THR A 91 1.66 7.21 44.51
C THR A 91 0.81 7.18 45.78
N ASP A 92 0.98 6.09 46.53
CA ASP A 92 0.40 5.76 47.83
C ASP A 92 0.56 6.83 48.92
N ALA A 93 -0.51 7.00 49.72
CA ALA A 93 -0.45 7.23 51.16
C ALA A 93 -1.74 6.71 51.82
N SER A 94 -1.58 6.02 52.94
CA SER A 94 -2.56 5.22 53.67
C SER A 94 -3.47 6.00 54.65
N SER A 95 -4.53 5.31 55.07
CA SER A 95 -5.31 5.34 56.33
C SER A 95 -6.60 6.19 56.49
N GLU A 96 -7.66 5.43 56.80
CA GLU A 96 -8.79 5.66 57.75
C GLU A 96 -10.11 6.37 57.36
N ILE A 97 -11.15 5.52 57.20
CA ILE A 97 -12.50 5.49 57.83
C ILE A 97 -13.24 6.83 58.10
N ALA A 98 -14.42 7.01 57.49
CA ALA A 98 -15.73 7.16 58.18
C ALA A 98 -16.92 7.37 57.20
N LYS A 99 -18.08 6.84 57.62
CA LYS A 99 -19.40 6.80 56.96
C LYS A 99 -20.09 8.16 56.89
N SER A 100 -20.93 8.40 55.87
CA SER A 100 -22.34 8.81 56.07
C SER A 100 -23.16 8.66 54.78
N GLU A 101 -24.41 8.22 54.97
CA GLU A 101 -25.45 8.02 53.96
C GLU A 101 -26.13 9.35 53.59
N GLY A 102 -26.68 9.45 52.37
CA GLY A 102 -27.51 10.57 51.94
C GLY A 102 -28.22 10.30 50.62
N ASN A 103 -29.48 9.91 50.72
CA ASN A 103 -30.41 9.47 49.69
C ASN A 103 -30.92 10.63 48.78
N GLY A 104 -31.29 10.35 47.52
CA GLY A 104 -32.04 11.33 46.70
C GLY A 104 -32.13 11.04 45.19
N LYS A 105 -33.28 10.54 44.74
CA LYS A 105 -33.67 10.28 43.34
C LYS A 105 -34.28 11.51 42.64
N ALA A 106 -34.20 11.48 41.30
CA ALA A 106 -35.15 11.92 40.27
C ALA A 106 -35.04 13.32 39.59
N THR A 107 -35.00 13.21 38.26
CA THR A 107 -35.18 14.08 37.08
C THR A 107 -36.50 14.91 37.04
N PRO A 108 -36.86 15.64 35.94
CA PRO A 108 -36.28 16.80 35.25
C PRO A 108 -37.28 18.00 35.18
N VAL A 109 -36.85 19.20 34.76
CA VAL A 109 -37.79 20.31 34.42
C VAL A 109 -37.43 20.97 33.08
N LYS A 110 -38.42 21.01 32.19
CA LYS A 110 -38.57 21.97 31.06
C LYS A 110 -39.54 23.07 31.51
N THR A 111 -39.37 24.30 31.01
CA THR A 111 -40.41 25.13 30.33
C THR A 111 -39.91 26.56 30.05
N ASP A 112 -40.07 26.98 28.79
CA ASP A 112 -40.61 28.27 28.27
C ASP A 112 -40.05 29.63 28.73
N SER A 113 -40.11 30.74 28.00
CA SER A 113 -40.55 31.16 26.66
C SER A 113 -40.12 32.64 26.49
N GLY A 114 -40.11 33.20 25.27
CA GLY A 114 -40.00 34.65 25.08
C GLY A 114 -39.57 35.11 23.68
N ALA A 115 -40.54 35.46 22.85
CA ALA A 115 -40.40 35.88 21.45
C ALA A 115 -40.24 37.41 21.25
N LYS A 116 -39.74 37.80 20.06
CA LYS A 116 -40.05 38.98 19.20
C LYS A 116 -38.95 39.04 18.11
N GLY A 117 -39.15 39.17 16.80
CA GLY A 117 -40.26 39.60 15.95
C GLY A 117 -39.75 40.62 14.91
N PHE A 118 -40.26 40.58 13.67
CA PHE A 118 -40.09 41.49 12.51
C PHE A 118 -38.89 41.23 11.56
N ALA A 119 -38.95 41.32 10.23
CA ALA A 119 -39.98 41.23 9.18
C ALA A 119 -39.23 41.23 7.80
N LYS A 120 -39.73 40.48 6.80
CA LYS A 120 -39.45 40.60 5.33
C LYS A 120 -40.39 41.70 4.74
N PRO A 121 -40.38 42.16 3.44
CA PRO A 121 -39.97 41.52 2.15
C PRO A 121 -39.42 42.58 1.11
N PRO A 122 -39.55 42.52 -0.25
CA PRO A 122 -39.90 41.46 -1.22
C PRO A 122 -38.93 41.33 -2.44
N ALA A 123 -39.25 40.38 -3.32
CA ALA A 123 -38.56 40.02 -4.57
C ALA A 123 -38.99 40.88 -5.77
N GLU A 124 -38.12 40.99 -6.79
CA GLU A 124 -38.48 41.28 -8.19
C GLU A 124 -37.58 40.49 -9.16
N GLU A 125 -38.23 39.84 -10.13
CA GLU A 125 -37.67 39.17 -11.31
C GLU A 125 -37.25 40.19 -12.38
N GLN A 126 -36.11 39.97 -13.06
CA GLN A 126 -35.94 40.39 -14.46
C GLN A 126 -34.84 39.59 -15.17
N LEU A 127 -35.21 39.02 -16.33
CA LEU A 127 -34.35 38.34 -17.30
C LEU A 127 -33.39 39.31 -18.02
N LYS A 128 -32.13 38.92 -18.26
CA LYS A 128 -31.50 38.79 -19.61
C LYS A 128 -29.98 38.53 -19.60
N LYS A 129 -29.62 37.59 -20.50
CA LYS A 129 -28.41 37.43 -21.34
C LYS A 129 -27.18 36.66 -20.81
N LYS A 130 -26.95 35.57 -21.55
CA LYS A 130 -25.71 34.80 -21.75
C LYS A 130 -24.48 35.69 -21.94
N ASP A 131 -23.36 35.25 -21.37
CA ASP A 131 -22.09 35.16 -22.09
C ASP A 131 -21.40 33.83 -21.77
N ASN A 132 -21.14 33.07 -22.83
CA ASN A 132 -20.33 31.86 -22.85
C ASN A 132 -18.85 32.25 -22.81
N LYS A 133 -18.08 31.70 -21.88
CA LYS A 133 -16.69 31.29 -22.15
C LYS A 133 -16.30 30.19 -21.15
N GLY A 134 -15.96 29.05 -21.72
CA GLY A 134 -15.92 27.76 -21.06
C GLY A 134 -14.86 27.66 -19.96
N ASN A 135 -15.24 26.99 -18.89
CA ASN A 135 -14.31 26.29 -18.03
C ASN A 135 -14.47 24.80 -18.29
N THR A 136 -13.36 24.21 -18.70
CA THR A 136 -13.12 22.78 -18.85
C THR A 136 -13.63 22.03 -17.64
N MET A 137 -14.46 21.01 -17.90
CA MET A 137 -14.96 20.06 -16.93
C MET A 137 -13.77 19.39 -16.26
N THR A 138 -13.40 19.85 -15.06
CA THR A 138 -12.54 19.08 -14.18
C THR A 138 -13.41 17.93 -13.69
N GLN A 139 -13.26 16.74 -14.28
CA GLN A 139 -13.92 15.55 -13.77
C GLN A 139 -13.42 15.32 -12.34
N ALA A 140 -14.29 15.61 -11.39
CA ALA A 140 -14.07 15.30 -9.99
C ALA A 140 -13.97 13.77 -9.84
N LYS A 141 -12.99 13.30 -9.06
CA LYS A 141 -12.87 11.90 -8.66
C LYS A 141 -14.24 11.33 -8.29
N ALA A 142 -14.61 10.19 -8.86
CA ALA A 142 -15.81 9.46 -8.45
C ALA A 142 -15.78 9.25 -6.93
N LYS A 143 -16.83 9.70 -6.24
CA LYS A 143 -16.96 9.52 -4.79
C LYS A 143 -17.28 8.05 -4.51
N HIS A 144 -16.28 7.27 -4.13
CA HIS A 144 -16.45 5.92 -3.57
C HIS A 144 -17.02 5.99 -2.14
N ALA A 145 -18.32 6.28 -2.03
CA ALA A 145 -19.02 6.30 -0.74
C ALA A 145 -19.29 4.90 -0.16
N ASP A 146 -19.08 3.83 -0.94
CA ASP A 146 -19.49 2.46 -0.61
C ASP A 146 -18.33 1.45 -0.45
N VAL A 147 -17.08 1.90 -0.52
CA VAL A 147 -15.92 0.99 -0.40
C VAL A 147 -15.65 0.66 1.07
N PRO A 148 -15.74 -0.63 1.49
CA PRO A 148 -15.46 -1.03 2.86
C PRO A 148 -13.99 -0.78 3.18
N VAL A 149 -13.70 -0.14 4.32
CA VAL A 149 -12.33 0.15 4.78
C VAL A 149 -12.27 0.15 6.31
N ASN A 150 -11.25 -0.48 6.87
CA ASN A 150 -10.94 -0.50 8.31
C ASN A 150 -12.13 -0.96 9.20
N LEU A 151 -12.88 -1.97 8.75
CA LEU A 151 -13.96 -2.59 9.54
C LEU A 151 -13.39 -3.23 10.81
N TYR A 152 -12.22 -3.88 10.68
CA TYR A 152 -11.45 -4.40 11.81
C TYR A 152 -10.09 -3.71 11.88
N ARG A 153 -9.66 -3.35 13.10
CA ARG A 153 -8.42 -2.61 13.38
C ARG A 153 -7.47 -3.45 14.24
N PRO A 154 -6.17 -3.14 14.30
CA PRO A 154 -5.21 -3.95 15.06
C PRO A 154 -5.51 -4.10 16.55
N ASN A 155 -6.21 -3.13 17.15
CA ASN A 155 -6.63 -3.18 18.55
C ASN A 155 -7.88 -4.06 18.79
N ALA A 156 -8.62 -4.39 17.74
CA ALA A 156 -9.79 -5.27 17.75
C ALA A 156 -9.87 -6.03 16.41
N PRO A 157 -8.93 -6.97 16.16
CA PRO A 157 -8.91 -7.74 14.93
C PRO A 157 -10.06 -8.74 14.89
N PHE A 158 -10.50 -9.11 13.70
CA PHE A 158 -11.38 -10.26 13.50
C PHE A 158 -10.57 -11.55 13.74
N ILE A 159 -11.19 -12.54 14.37
CA ILE A 159 -10.60 -13.87 14.55
C ILE A 159 -11.19 -14.78 13.48
N GLY A 160 -10.51 -14.89 12.35
CA GLY A 160 -10.87 -15.81 11.28
C GLY A 160 -10.29 -17.19 11.50
N LYS A 161 -10.83 -18.19 10.83
CA LYS A 161 -10.36 -19.58 10.91
C LYS A 161 -9.84 -20.05 9.55
N VAL A 162 -8.68 -20.70 9.52
CA VAL A 162 -8.15 -21.26 8.27
C VAL A 162 -9.07 -22.40 7.80
N ILE A 163 -9.49 -22.35 6.55
CA ILE A 163 -10.24 -23.42 5.87
C ILE A 163 -9.27 -24.33 5.11
N SER A 164 -8.38 -23.75 4.31
CA SER A 164 -7.41 -24.49 3.50
C SER A 164 -6.10 -23.71 3.31
N ASN A 165 -5.03 -24.44 3.03
CA ASN A 165 -3.69 -23.92 2.76
C ASN A 165 -3.03 -24.82 1.71
N GLU A 166 -3.06 -24.39 0.44
CA GLU A 166 -2.73 -25.23 -0.72
C GLU A 166 -1.55 -24.67 -1.54
N PRO A 167 -0.61 -25.52 -1.99
CA PRO A 167 0.56 -25.07 -2.74
C PRO A 167 0.18 -24.59 -4.14
N LEU A 168 0.68 -23.41 -4.52
CA LEU A 168 0.53 -22.86 -5.87
C LEU A 168 1.76 -23.10 -6.75
N VAL A 169 2.94 -23.23 -6.14
CA VAL A 169 4.17 -23.57 -6.86
C VAL A 169 4.21 -25.08 -7.04
N LYS A 170 4.23 -25.53 -8.29
CA LYS A 170 4.30 -26.96 -8.63
C LYS A 170 5.72 -27.52 -8.46
N GLU A 171 5.84 -28.84 -8.52
CA GLU A 171 7.13 -29.53 -8.53
C GLU A 171 8.08 -28.94 -9.59
N GLY A 172 9.35 -28.74 -9.21
CA GLY A 172 10.36 -28.07 -10.05
C GLY A 172 10.32 -26.54 -10.02
N GLY A 173 9.36 -25.94 -9.30
CA GLY A 173 9.31 -24.50 -9.05
C GLY A 173 10.27 -24.02 -7.96
N ILE A 174 10.46 -22.71 -7.91
CA ILE A 174 11.36 -22.03 -6.98
C ILE A 174 10.56 -21.39 -5.85
N GLY A 175 10.94 -21.73 -4.61
CA GLY A 175 10.34 -21.20 -3.39
C GLY A 175 8.92 -21.72 -3.12
N ILE A 176 8.31 -21.23 -2.06
CA ILE A 176 6.98 -21.65 -1.61
C ILE A 176 6.01 -20.47 -1.77
N VAL A 177 4.91 -20.72 -2.46
CA VAL A 177 3.74 -19.82 -2.50
C VAL A 177 2.50 -20.65 -2.22
N GLN A 178 1.71 -20.22 -1.25
CA GLN A 178 0.50 -20.88 -0.79
C GLN A 178 -0.73 -20.04 -1.12
N HIS A 179 -1.83 -20.72 -1.44
CA HIS A 179 -3.17 -20.18 -1.45
C HIS A 179 -3.87 -20.52 -0.13
N ILE A 180 -4.22 -19.51 0.66
CA ILE A 180 -4.75 -19.70 2.01
C ILE A 180 -6.12 -19.08 2.09
N LYS A 181 -7.13 -19.89 2.41
CA LYS A 181 -8.53 -19.48 2.54
C LYS A 181 -8.95 -19.42 4.00
N PHE A 182 -9.63 -18.35 4.38
CA PHE A 182 -10.12 -18.10 5.74
C PHE A 182 -11.64 -17.99 5.76
N ASP A 183 -12.25 -18.54 6.81
CA ASP A 183 -13.65 -18.36 7.18
C ASP A 183 -13.86 -16.98 7.83
N LEU A 184 -14.88 -16.26 7.35
CA LEU A 184 -15.32 -14.95 7.85
C LEU A 184 -16.63 -15.02 8.65
N THR A 185 -17.22 -16.20 8.81
CA THR A 185 -18.44 -16.37 9.61
C THR A 185 -18.24 -15.91 11.06
N GLY A 186 -19.28 -15.31 11.63
CA GLY A 186 -19.21 -14.67 12.95
C GLY A 186 -18.64 -13.24 12.94
N GLY A 187 -18.15 -12.76 11.80
CA GLY A 187 -17.74 -11.38 11.59
C GLY A 187 -18.64 -10.61 10.62
N ASN A 188 -18.31 -9.35 10.38
CA ASN A 188 -18.91 -8.50 9.34
C ASN A 188 -17.85 -7.97 8.36
N LEU A 189 -16.72 -8.68 8.23
CA LEU A 189 -15.63 -8.28 7.34
C LEU A 189 -16.12 -8.40 5.90
N LYS A 190 -16.33 -7.25 5.25
CA LYS A 190 -16.63 -7.12 3.82
C LYS A 190 -15.45 -6.48 3.12
N TYR A 191 -15.21 -6.85 1.88
CA TYR A 191 -14.14 -6.31 1.06
C TYR A 191 -14.54 -6.35 -0.41
N ILE A 192 -13.77 -5.67 -1.26
CA ILE A 192 -13.91 -5.74 -2.72
C ILE A 192 -12.57 -6.02 -3.39
N GLU A 193 -12.63 -6.30 -4.68
CA GLU A 193 -11.50 -6.64 -5.53
C GLU A 193 -10.41 -5.54 -5.48
N GLY A 194 -9.14 -5.98 -5.41
CA GLY A 194 -7.99 -5.08 -5.34
C GLY A 194 -7.66 -4.53 -3.95
N GLN A 195 -8.43 -4.86 -2.92
CA GLN A 195 -8.08 -4.48 -1.54
C GLN A 195 -7.04 -5.43 -0.92
N SER A 196 -6.53 -5.02 0.26
CA SER A 196 -5.63 -5.79 1.10
C SER A 196 -6.24 -6.04 2.48
N ILE A 197 -5.82 -7.12 3.15
CA ILE A 197 -6.04 -7.33 4.59
C ILE A 197 -4.72 -7.39 5.35
N GLY A 198 -4.76 -7.07 6.63
CA GLY A 198 -3.62 -7.22 7.52
C GLY A 198 -3.71 -8.50 8.33
N ILE A 199 -2.60 -9.24 8.44
CA ILE A 199 -2.46 -10.39 9.33
C ILE A 199 -1.52 -10.03 10.47
N ILE A 200 -1.95 -10.27 11.70
CA ILE A 200 -1.11 -10.13 12.90
C ILE A 200 -0.60 -11.53 13.26
N PRO A 201 0.69 -11.84 13.03
CA PRO A 201 1.22 -13.14 13.41
C PRO A 201 1.34 -13.24 14.95
N PRO A 202 1.34 -14.47 15.50
CA PRO A 202 1.61 -14.69 16.91
C PRO A 202 3.07 -14.34 17.27
N GLY A 203 3.34 -14.25 18.57
CA GLY A 203 4.70 -14.03 19.10
C GLY A 203 5.05 -12.57 19.38
N VAL A 204 6.32 -12.37 19.75
CA VAL A 204 6.91 -11.07 20.08
C VAL A 204 8.17 -10.83 19.26
N ASP A 205 8.45 -9.57 18.97
CA ASP A 205 9.67 -9.14 18.30
C ASP A 205 10.89 -9.28 19.23
N LYS A 206 12.08 -9.01 18.68
CA LYS A 206 13.36 -9.03 19.41
C LYS A 206 13.41 -8.10 20.64
N ASN A 207 12.47 -7.16 20.77
CA ASN A 207 12.38 -6.23 21.90
C ASN A 207 11.26 -6.62 22.88
N GLY A 208 10.66 -7.81 22.73
CA GLY A 208 9.57 -8.31 23.56
C GLY A 208 8.21 -7.65 23.27
N LYS A 209 8.06 -6.92 22.15
CA LYS A 209 6.79 -6.28 21.77
C LYS A 209 5.97 -7.22 20.88
N PRO A 210 4.63 -7.22 20.96
CA PRO A 210 3.79 -8.00 20.05
C PRO A 210 4.15 -7.73 18.58
N GLU A 211 4.16 -8.78 17.77
CA GLU A 211 4.42 -8.65 16.35
C GLU A 211 3.44 -7.69 15.66
N LYS A 212 3.95 -6.91 14.72
CA LYS A 212 3.14 -5.97 13.93
C LYS A 212 2.41 -6.70 12.80
N LEU A 213 1.29 -6.13 12.36
CA LEU A 213 0.59 -6.64 11.18
C LEU A 213 1.45 -6.55 9.91
N ARG A 214 1.29 -7.50 9.00
CA ARG A 214 1.77 -7.44 7.61
C ARG A 214 0.56 -7.42 6.68
N LEU A 215 0.60 -6.58 5.64
CA LEU A 215 -0.45 -6.47 4.64
C LEU A 215 -0.24 -7.52 3.55
N TYR A 216 -1.35 -8.10 3.10
CA TYR A 216 -1.41 -9.02 1.98
C TYR A 216 -2.59 -8.62 1.08
N SER A 217 -2.34 -8.48 -0.21
CA SER A 217 -3.38 -8.26 -1.20
C SER A 217 -4.32 -9.47 -1.21
N ILE A 218 -5.62 -9.18 -1.25
CA ILE A 218 -6.67 -10.20 -1.27
C ILE A 218 -6.61 -10.93 -2.60
N ALA A 219 -6.74 -12.25 -2.58
CA ALA A 219 -6.68 -13.12 -3.75
C ALA A 219 -8.05 -13.60 -4.23
N SER A 220 -9.12 -13.41 -3.45
CA SER A 220 -10.52 -13.75 -3.79
C SER A 220 -11.34 -12.52 -4.15
N THR A 221 -12.45 -12.71 -4.87
CA THR A 221 -13.48 -11.69 -5.10
C THR A 221 -14.20 -11.35 -3.81
N ARG A 222 -15.06 -10.33 -3.82
CA ARG A 222 -15.89 -9.91 -2.67
C ARG A 222 -16.76 -11.04 -2.08
N HIS A 223 -17.07 -12.06 -2.89
CA HIS A 223 -17.89 -13.20 -2.49
C HIS A 223 -17.07 -14.39 -1.94
N GLY A 224 -15.74 -14.30 -1.94
CA GLY A 224 -14.85 -15.41 -1.60
C GLY A 224 -14.69 -16.40 -2.76
N ASP A 225 -13.84 -17.41 -2.59
CA ASP A 225 -13.58 -18.38 -3.69
C ASP A 225 -14.77 -19.30 -3.98
N ASP A 226 -15.63 -19.50 -2.99
CA ASP A 226 -16.82 -20.37 -3.12
C ASP A 226 -18.07 -19.59 -3.53
N VAL A 227 -17.94 -18.27 -3.77
CA VAL A 227 -19.02 -17.35 -4.17
C VAL A 227 -20.21 -17.40 -3.21
N ASP A 228 -19.92 -17.30 -1.90
CA ASP A 228 -20.90 -17.49 -0.81
C ASP A 228 -20.88 -16.39 0.27
N ASP A 229 -20.09 -15.34 0.07
CA ASP A 229 -19.88 -14.19 0.97
C ASP A 229 -19.29 -14.54 2.34
N LYS A 230 -18.70 -15.73 2.51
CA LYS A 230 -18.21 -16.22 3.81
C LYS A 230 -16.71 -16.42 3.87
N THR A 231 -15.99 -16.30 2.78
CA THR A 231 -14.56 -16.60 2.75
C THR A 231 -13.73 -15.46 2.19
N ILE A 232 -12.45 -15.45 2.54
CA ILE A 232 -11.43 -14.59 1.94
C ILE A 232 -10.15 -15.40 1.74
N SER A 233 -9.43 -15.13 0.65
CA SER A 233 -8.21 -15.85 0.33
C SER A 233 -7.01 -14.94 0.14
N LEU A 234 -5.82 -15.47 0.44
CA LEU A 234 -4.53 -14.82 0.27
C LEU A 234 -3.60 -15.65 -0.61
N CYS A 235 -2.69 -14.97 -1.32
CA CYS A 235 -1.60 -15.57 -2.09
C CYS A 235 -0.27 -15.22 -1.44
N VAL A 236 0.27 -16.13 -0.62
CA VAL A 236 1.39 -15.82 0.29
C VAL A 236 2.65 -16.56 -0.14
N ARG A 237 3.70 -15.80 -0.47
CA ARG A 237 5.05 -16.34 -0.67
C ARG A 237 5.81 -16.36 0.64
N GLN A 238 6.47 -17.48 0.95
CA GLN A 238 7.41 -17.52 2.06
C GLN A 238 8.61 -16.60 1.77
N LEU A 239 8.86 -15.65 2.67
CA LEU A 239 10.04 -14.79 2.53
C LEU A 239 11.24 -15.54 3.11
N GLU A 240 12.25 -15.76 2.29
CA GLU A 240 13.56 -16.25 2.71
C GLU A 240 14.66 -15.40 2.08
N TYR A 241 15.73 -15.14 2.83
CA TYR A 241 16.93 -14.47 2.33
C TYR A 241 18.16 -14.88 3.15
N LYS A 242 19.35 -14.67 2.59
CA LYS A 242 20.62 -14.87 3.29
C LYS A 242 21.00 -13.61 4.06
N HIS A 243 21.24 -13.74 5.36
CA HIS A 243 21.70 -12.61 6.17
C HIS A 243 23.04 -12.09 5.61
N PRO A 244 23.18 -10.78 5.31
CA PRO A 244 24.37 -10.28 4.61
C PRO A 244 25.70 -10.52 5.33
N GLU A 245 25.68 -10.55 6.66
CA GLU A 245 26.89 -10.70 7.47
C GLU A 245 27.15 -12.14 7.92
N SER A 246 26.10 -12.88 8.31
CA SER A 246 26.25 -14.23 8.87
C SER A 246 26.05 -15.35 7.86
N GLY A 247 25.45 -15.07 6.69
CA GLY A 247 25.13 -16.08 5.67
C GLY A 247 24.00 -17.04 6.05
N GLU A 248 23.41 -16.89 7.24
CA GLU A 248 22.29 -17.72 7.69
C GLU A 248 21.03 -17.45 6.87
N THR A 249 20.21 -18.49 6.66
CA THR A 249 18.89 -18.31 6.04
C THR A 249 17.95 -17.70 7.07
N VAL A 250 17.40 -16.54 6.74
CA VAL A 250 16.40 -15.84 7.56
C VAL A 250 15.04 -15.98 6.90
N TYR A 251 14.05 -16.33 7.71
CA TYR A 251 12.66 -16.48 7.29
C TYR A 251 11.80 -15.31 7.80
N GLY A 252 10.94 -14.78 6.93
CA GLY A 252 9.98 -13.75 7.33
C GLY A 252 8.94 -14.31 8.30
N VAL A 253 8.76 -13.66 9.45
CA VAL A 253 7.88 -14.14 10.54
C VAL A 253 6.45 -14.42 10.05
N CYS A 254 5.78 -13.41 9.48
CA CYS A 254 4.36 -13.53 9.12
C CYS A 254 4.12 -14.44 7.91
N SER A 255 4.96 -14.36 6.88
CA SER A 255 4.81 -15.23 5.72
C SER A 255 5.12 -16.69 6.04
N THR A 256 6.12 -16.97 6.88
CA THR A 256 6.42 -18.35 7.32
C THR A 256 5.32 -18.92 8.19
N TYR A 257 4.77 -18.11 9.11
CA TYR A 257 3.58 -18.47 9.89
C TYR A 257 2.42 -18.87 8.98
N LEU A 258 2.11 -18.03 7.98
CA LEU A 258 1.00 -18.28 7.07
C LEU A 258 1.25 -19.48 6.15
N THR A 259 2.44 -19.64 5.56
CA THR A 259 2.67 -20.73 4.61
C THR A 259 2.67 -22.11 5.24
N HIS A 260 2.82 -22.20 6.57
CA HIS A 260 2.78 -23.44 7.35
C HIS A 260 1.56 -23.50 8.28
N ILE A 261 0.55 -22.65 8.05
CA ILE A 261 -0.62 -22.62 8.92
C ILE A 261 -1.52 -23.82 8.62
N GLU A 262 -1.99 -24.47 9.67
CA GLU A 262 -2.84 -25.65 9.54
C GLU A 262 -4.32 -25.25 9.44
N PRO A 263 -5.14 -25.96 8.63
CA PRO A 263 -6.59 -25.84 8.66
C PRO A 263 -7.14 -25.93 10.09
N GLY A 264 -8.08 -25.06 10.39
CA GLY A 264 -8.69 -24.92 11.70
C GLY A 264 -7.99 -23.96 12.67
N SER A 265 -6.79 -23.47 12.34
CA SER A 265 -6.09 -22.45 13.13
C SER A 265 -6.83 -21.12 13.13
N GLU A 266 -6.81 -20.42 14.28
CA GLU A 266 -7.32 -19.06 14.40
C GLU A 266 -6.28 -18.02 13.97
N VAL A 267 -6.73 -16.97 13.29
CA VAL A 267 -5.88 -15.91 12.73
C VAL A 267 -6.47 -14.53 13.00
N LYS A 268 -5.63 -13.59 13.43
CA LYS A 268 -6.00 -12.19 13.64
C LYS A 268 -5.95 -11.43 12.32
N ILE A 269 -7.12 -11.04 11.82
CA ILE A 269 -7.33 -10.35 10.55
C ILE A 269 -7.76 -8.90 10.81
N THR A 270 -7.18 -7.96 10.06
CA THR A 270 -7.55 -6.54 10.05
C THR A 270 -7.92 -6.08 8.64
N GLY A 271 -8.69 -4.99 8.53
CA GLY A 271 -9.02 -4.36 7.26
C GLY A 271 -10.51 -4.44 6.91
N PRO A 272 -10.85 -4.47 5.61
CA PRO A 272 -9.92 -4.32 4.48
C PRO A 272 -9.26 -2.92 4.44
N VAL A 273 -8.20 -2.77 3.66
CA VAL A 273 -7.54 -1.49 3.36
C VAL A 273 -7.25 -1.39 1.86
N GLY A 274 -6.97 -0.18 1.40
CA GLY A 274 -6.64 0.07 -0.01
C GLY A 274 -7.84 0.61 -0.80
N LYS A 275 -7.57 1.64 -1.59
CA LYS A 275 -8.47 2.21 -2.61
C LYS A 275 -7.75 2.49 -3.93
N GLU A 276 -6.44 2.27 -3.98
CA GLU A 276 -5.62 2.57 -5.15
C GLU A 276 -5.85 1.54 -6.26
N MET A 277 -6.07 0.28 -5.90
CA MET A 277 -6.17 -0.84 -6.83
C MET A 277 -7.62 -1.26 -7.10
N LEU A 278 -8.62 -0.40 -6.90
CA LEU A 278 -10.02 -0.78 -7.14
C LEU A 278 -10.28 -0.99 -8.64
N LEU A 279 -11.09 -2.01 -8.96
CA LEU A 279 -11.57 -2.26 -10.31
C LEU A 279 -12.67 -1.23 -10.69
N PRO A 280 -12.71 -0.70 -11.93
CA PRO A 280 -13.80 0.17 -12.36
C PRO A 280 -15.12 -0.60 -12.47
N ASP A 281 -16.22 0.09 -12.14
CA ASP A 281 -17.57 -0.46 -12.30
C ASP A 281 -18.04 -0.49 -13.78
N ASP A 282 -17.36 0.20 -14.69
CA ASP A 282 -17.67 0.20 -16.13
C ASP A 282 -17.28 -1.15 -16.77
N PRO A 283 -18.24 -1.97 -17.23
CA PRO A 283 -17.95 -3.27 -17.84
C PRO A 283 -17.29 -3.18 -19.21
N GLU A 284 -17.26 -2.01 -19.85
CA GLU A 284 -16.58 -1.76 -21.13
C GLU A 284 -15.14 -1.27 -20.97
N ALA A 285 -14.68 -1.05 -19.73
CA ALA A 285 -13.32 -0.61 -19.47
C ALA A 285 -12.30 -1.64 -19.98
N ASN A 286 -11.17 -1.16 -20.50
CA ASN A 286 -10.03 -2.04 -20.75
C ASN A 286 -9.18 -2.14 -19.48
N VAL A 287 -8.70 -3.35 -19.18
CA VAL A 287 -7.96 -3.62 -17.94
C VAL A 287 -6.62 -4.26 -18.25
N ILE A 288 -5.56 -3.46 -18.19
CA ILE A 288 -4.17 -3.93 -18.35
C ILE A 288 -3.64 -4.31 -16.97
N MET A 289 -3.10 -5.52 -16.83
CA MET A 289 -2.58 -6.06 -15.58
C MET A 289 -1.12 -6.46 -15.78
N LEU A 290 -0.22 -5.81 -15.06
CA LEU A 290 1.22 -6.07 -15.08
C LEU A 290 1.63 -6.62 -13.72
N ALA A 291 1.84 -7.94 -13.64
CA ALA A 291 2.05 -8.64 -12.38
C ALA A 291 3.40 -9.38 -12.33
N THR A 292 4.04 -9.41 -11.17
CA THR A 292 5.18 -10.31 -10.91
C THR A 292 4.98 -11.10 -9.61
N GLY A 293 5.27 -12.40 -9.64
CA GLY A 293 5.14 -13.28 -8.48
C GLY A 293 3.76 -13.17 -7.80
N THR A 294 3.74 -12.84 -6.50
CA THR A 294 2.49 -12.70 -5.73
C THR A 294 1.68 -11.45 -6.09
N GLY A 295 2.18 -10.56 -6.93
CA GLY A 295 1.41 -9.44 -7.49
C GLY A 295 0.24 -9.89 -8.38
N ILE A 296 0.12 -11.19 -8.68
CA ILE A 296 -1.06 -11.78 -9.32
C ILE A 296 -2.30 -11.72 -8.43
N ALA A 297 -2.16 -11.59 -7.10
CA ALA A 297 -3.28 -11.64 -6.15
C ALA A 297 -4.44 -10.70 -6.51
N PRO A 298 -4.23 -9.37 -6.66
CA PRO A 298 -5.31 -8.48 -7.09
C PRO A 298 -5.85 -8.83 -8.48
N MET A 299 -4.99 -9.26 -9.41
CA MET A 299 -5.39 -9.60 -10.78
C MET A 299 -6.31 -10.82 -10.82
N ARG A 300 -6.08 -11.81 -9.94
CA ARG A 300 -6.97 -12.95 -9.76
C ARG A 300 -8.37 -12.48 -9.37
N THR A 301 -8.49 -11.53 -8.44
CA THR A 301 -9.79 -10.97 -8.04
C THR A 301 -10.52 -10.32 -9.21
N TYR A 302 -9.80 -9.58 -10.06
CA TYR A 302 -10.38 -8.94 -11.25
C TYR A 302 -10.84 -9.99 -12.26
N LEU A 303 -9.96 -10.90 -12.64
CA LEU A 303 -10.24 -11.93 -13.65
C LEU A 303 -11.35 -12.88 -13.21
N TRP A 304 -11.40 -13.24 -11.94
CA TRP A 304 -12.49 -14.05 -11.40
C TRP A 304 -13.82 -13.31 -11.49
N ARG A 305 -13.89 -12.06 -11.01
CA ARG A 305 -15.12 -11.24 -11.09
C ARG A 305 -15.58 -11.05 -12.55
N MET A 306 -14.64 -10.86 -13.48
CA MET A 306 -14.94 -10.66 -14.90
C MET A 306 -15.45 -11.94 -15.58
N PHE A 307 -14.86 -13.09 -15.29
CA PHE A 307 -14.95 -14.26 -16.18
C PHE A 307 -15.47 -15.55 -15.55
N LYS A 308 -15.42 -15.73 -14.22
CA LYS A 308 -15.94 -16.95 -13.58
C LYS A 308 -17.46 -16.98 -13.66
N ASP A 309 -18.02 -18.12 -14.07
CA ASP A 309 -19.46 -18.24 -14.32
C ASP A 309 -20.31 -17.95 -13.08
N ALA A 310 -19.88 -18.43 -11.91
CA ALA A 310 -20.55 -18.19 -10.64
C ALA A 310 -20.53 -16.69 -10.26
N GLU A 311 -19.39 -16.02 -10.45
CA GLU A 311 -19.26 -14.58 -10.24
C GLU A 311 -20.16 -13.79 -11.20
N ARG A 312 -20.19 -14.15 -12.48
CA ARG A 312 -21.07 -13.51 -13.46
C ARG A 312 -22.54 -13.69 -13.11
N ALA A 313 -22.93 -14.85 -12.57
CA ALA A 313 -24.30 -15.08 -12.10
C ALA A 313 -24.63 -14.28 -10.83
N ALA A 314 -23.67 -14.14 -9.91
CA ALA A 314 -23.82 -13.38 -8.67
C ALA A 314 -23.84 -11.84 -8.89
N ASN A 315 -23.24 -11.37 -9.99
CA ASN A 315 -23.09 -9.94 -10.30
C ASN A 315 -23.79 -9.56 -11.63
N PRO A 316 -25.14 -9.59 -11.70
CA PRO A 316 -25.88 -9.27 -12.94
C PRO A 316 -25.64 -7.83 -13.43
N GLU A 317 -25.25 -6.92 -12.54
CA GLU A 317 -24.90 -5.53 -12.84
C GLU A 317 -23.52 -5.37 -13.49
N TYR A 318 -22.63 -6.36 -13.33
CA TYR A 318 -21.26 -6.33 -13.85
C TYR A 318 -21.00 -7.51 -14.78
N GLN A 319 -21.31 -7.31 -16.06
CA GLN A 319 -21.02 -8.29 -17.12
C GLN A 319 -19.91 -7.73 -17.99
N PHE A 320 -18.66 -8.09 -17.67
CA PHE A 320 -17.48 -7.57 -18.38
C PHE A 320 -17.57 -7.86 -19.88
N LYS A 321 -17.37 -6.81 -20.69
CA LYS A 321 -17.42 -6.83 -22.15
C LYS A 321 -16.21 -6.14 -22.78
N GLY A 322 -15.39 -5.45 -21.97
CA GLY A 322 -14.16 -4.83 -22.40
C GLY A 322 -13.07 -5.85 -22.72
N PHE A 323 -11.86 -5.35 -22.89
CA PHE A 323 -10.67 -6.16 -23.12
C PHE A 323 -9.73 -6.10 -21.91
N SER A 324 -9.26 -7.26 -21.47
CA SER A 324 -8.31 -7.38 -20.37
C SER A 324 -7.04 -8.09 -20.84
N TRP A 325 -5.89 -7.62 -20.37
CA TRP A 325 -4.60 -8.19 -20.73
C TRP A 325 -3.71 -8.34 -19.51
N LEU A 326 -3.38 -9.58 -19.16
CA LEU A 326 -2.40 -9.91 -18.14
C LEU A 326 -1.03 -10.19 -18.77
N VAL A 327 -0.03 -9.40 -18.36
CA VAL A 327 1.39 -9.72 -18.55
C VAL A 327 1.94 -10.19 -17.20
N PHE A 328 2.35 -11.45 -17.11
CA PHE A 328 2.71 -12.09 -15.85
C PHE A 328 4.15 -12.62 -15.85
N GLY A 329 4.98 -12.03 -14.98
CA GLY A 329 6.38 -12.39 -14.82
C GLY A 329 6.64 -13.37 -13.68
N VAL A 330 7.24 -14.51 -14.00
CA VAL A 330 7.60 -15.59 -13.06
C VAL A 330 8.94 -16.24 -13.45
N PRO A 331 9.63 -16.96 -12.54
CA PRO A 331 10.90 -17.58 -12.90
C PRO A 331 10.77 -18.81 -13.79
N THR A 332 9.81 -19.70 -13.54
CA THR A 332 9.62 -20.97 -14.25
C THR A 332 8.14 -21.23 -14.53
N THR A 333 7.82 -22.16 -15.42
CA THR A 333 6.45 -22.61 -15.69
C THR A 333 5.75 -23.16 -14.43
N PRO A 334 6.38 -24.00 -13.57
CA PRO A 334 5.83 -24.39 -12.27
C PRO A 334 5.53 -23.25 -11.30
N ASN A 335 6.14 -22.08 -11.49
CA ASN A 335 5.87 -20.88 -10.71
C ASN A 335 4.75 -20.00 -11.29
N ILE A 336 4.12 -20.37 -12.41
CA ILE A 336 2.92 -19.68 -12.91
C ILE A 336 1.76 -19.99 -11.95
N LEU A 337 1.55 -19.08 -11.00
CA LEU A 337 0.49 -19.20 -10.01
C LEU A 337 -0.88 -19.15 -10.72
N TYR A 338 -1.79 -20.07 -10.37
CA TYR A 338 -3.13 -20.17 -10.97
C TYR A 338 -3.15 -20.45 -12.48
N LYS A 339 -2.08 -21.06 -13.02
CA LYS A 339 -1.89 -21.31 -14.47
C LYS A 339 -3.13 -21.88 -15.16
N GLU A 340 -3.67 -22.97 -14.63
CA GLU A 340 -4.76 -23.70 -15.29
C GLU A 340 -6.01 -22.82 -15.42
N GLU A 341 -6.36 -22.07 -14.38
CA GLU A 341 -7.53 -21.19 -14.41
C GLU A 341 -7.34 -19.99 -15.32
N LEU A 342 -6.14 -19.41 -15.35
CA LEU A 342 -5.81 -18.30 -16.25
C LEU A 342 -5.92 -18.74 -17.72
N GLU A 343 -5.39 -19.92 -18.05
CA GLU A 343 -5.45 -20.49 -19.40
C GLU A 343 -6.88 -20.91 -19.78
N GLU A 344 -7.66 -21.44 -18.84
CA GLU A 344 -9.08 -21.73 -19.02
C GLU A 344 -9.87 -20.46 -19.38
N ILE A 345 -9.65 -19.36 -18.64
CA ILE A 345 -10.29 -18.07 -18.93
C ILE A 345 -9.91 -17.59 -20.33
N GLN A 346 -8.63 -17.67 -20.71
CA GLN A 346 -8.18 -17.24 -22.05
C GLN A 346 -8.82 -18.09 -23.15
N GLN A 347 -8.91 -19.41 -22.96
CA GLN A 347 -9.53 -20.31 -23.92
C GLN A 347 -11.02 -20.02 -24.09
N LYS A 348 -11.72 -19.68 -22.99
CA LYS A 348 -13.17 -19.40 -22.99
C LYS A 348 -13.50 -18.00 -23.51
N TYR A 349 -12.62 -17.02 -23.30
CA TYR A 349 -12.83 -15.61 -23.63
C TYR A 349 -11.68 -15.03 -24.48
N PRO A 350 -11.38 -15.61 -25.66
CA PRO A 350 -10.22 -15.22 -26.46
C PRO A 350 -10.26 -13.77 -26.95
N ASP A 351 -11.46 -13.18 -27.10
CA ASP A 351 -11.65 -11.80 -27.53
C ASP A 351 -11.61 -10.78 -26.37
N ASN A 352 -11.77 -11.24 -25.12
CA ASN A 352 -11.84 -10.37 -23.94
C ASN A 352 -10.65 -10.53 -22.99
N PHE A 353 -9.89 -11.62 -23.10
CA PHE A 353 -8.72 -11.86 -22.25
C PHE A 353 -7.51 -12.34 -23.04
N ARG A 354 -6.43 -11.57 -22.93
CA ARG A 354 -5.09 -11.96 -23.41
C ARG A 354 -4.18 -12.26 -22.22
N LEU A 355 -3.49 -13.38 -22.30
CA LEU A 355 -2.48 -13.79 -21.33
C LEU A 355 -1.09 -13.79 -21.98
N THR A 356 -0.11 -13.21 -21.31
CA THR A 356 1.27 -13.15 -21.78
C THR A 356 2.22 -13.44 -20.64
N TYR A 357 3.02 -14.49 -20.77
CA TYR A 357 4.03 -14.85 -19.76
C TYR A 357 5.40 -14.26 -20.07
N ALA A 358 6.11 -13.87 -19.01
CA ALA A 358 7.54 -13.62 -19.02
C ALA A 358 8.23 -14.61 -18.08
N ILE A 359 8.84 -15.67 -18.64
CA ILE A 359 9.39 -16.79 -17.86
C ILE A 359 10.92 -16.72 -17.85
N SER A 360 11.49 -16.13 -16.80
CA SER A 360 12.92 -15.72 -16.82
C SER A 360 13.94 -16.86 -16.94
N ARG A 361 13.61 -18.09 -16.55
CA ARG A 361 14.53 -19.24 -16.64
C ARG A 361 14.34 -20.07 -17.92
N GLU A 362 13.28 -19.82 -18.68
CA GLU A 362 12.89 -20.65 -19.82
C GLU A 362 12.83 -19.85 -21.13
N GLN A 363 12.70 -18.53 -21.04
CA GLN A 363 12.58 -17.63 -22.18
C GLN A 363 13.74 -16.62 -22.22
N LYS A 364 14.10 -16.22 -23.43
CA LYS A 364 15.18 -15.27 -23.70
C LYS A 364 14.63 -14.02 -24.40
N ASN A 365 15.08 -12.85 -23.97
CA ASN A 365 14.79 -11.61 -24.67
C ASN A 365 15.67 -11.49 -25.95
N PRO A 366 15.39 -10.54 -26.85
CA PRO A 366 16.17 -10.38 -28.09
C PRO A 366 17.68 -10.15 -27.88
N GLN A 367 18.09 -9.68 -26.69
CA GLN A 367 19.49 -9.47 -26.32
C GLN A 367 20.16 -10.73 -25.72
N GLY A 368 19.47 -11.87 -25.68
CA GLY A 368 19.97 -13.15 -25.12
C GLY A 368 19.92 -13.22 -23.58
N GLY A 369 19.43 -12.17 -22.93
CA GLY A 369 19.15 -12.11 -21.50
C GLY A 369 17.92 -12.92 -21.10
N ARG A 370 17.70 -13.06 -19.79
CA ARG A 370 16.48 -13.69 -19.26
C ARG A 370 15.25 -12.84 -19.58
N MET A 371 14.13 -13.46 -19.90
CA MET A 371 12.86 -12.77 -20.16
C MET A 371 12.19 -12.30 -18.85
N TYR A 372 12.01 -10.99 -18.70
CA TYR A 372 11.25 -10.38 -17.61
C TYR A 372 10.04 -9.60 -18.14
N ILE A 373 9.21 -9.11 -17.23
CA ILE A 373 7.98 -8.40 -17.60
C ILE A 373 8.26 -7.14 -18.43
N GLN A 374 9.33 -6.39 -18.09
CA GLN A 374 9.72 -5.21 -18.85
C GLN A 374 10.11 -5.54 -20.30
N ASP A 375 10.63 -6.74 -20.57
CA ASP A 375 10.94 -7.17 -21.93
C ASP A 375 9.66 -7.42 -22.73
N ARG A 376 8.64 -8.05 -22.13
CA ARG A 376 7.31 -8.23 -22.76
C ARG A 376 6.57 -6.90 -22.95
N VAL A 377 6.68 -5.99 -21.99
CA VAL A 377 6.13 -4.64 -22.14
C VAL A 377 6.85 -3.88 -23.25
N ALA A 378 8.17 -4.02 -23.39
CA ALA A 378 8.91 -3.43 -24.50
C ALA A 378 8.52 -4.04 -25.86
N GLU A 379 8.36 -5.37 -25.93
CA GLU A 379 7.91 -6.08 -27.13
C GLU A 379 6.53 -5.62 -27.61
N HIS A 380 5.64 -5.32 -26.66
CA HIS A 380 4.26 -4.89 -26.94
C HIS A 380 4.00 -3.41 -26.64
N ALA A 381 5.06 -2.58 -26.57
CA ALA A 381 4.94 -1.22 -26.04
C ALA A 381 3.98 -0.36 -26.87
N ASP A 382 4.00 -0.51 -28.18
CA ASP A 382 3.12 0.24 -29.09
C ASP A 382 1.66 -0.15 -28.90
N GLU A 383 1.36 -1.46 -28.77
CA GLU A 383 0.00 -1.97 -28.55
C GLU A 383 -0.54 -1.54 -27.17
N LEU A 384 0.28 -1.68 -26.13
CA LEU A 384 -0.04 -1.22 -24.78
C LEU A 384 -0.29 0.30 -24.75
N TRP A 385 0.55 1.08 -25.44
CA TRP A 385 0.35 2.53 -25.55
C TRP A 385 -0.97 2.88 -26.24
N GLN A 386 -1.32 2.21 -27.35
CA GLN A 386 -2.62 2.42 -28.00
C GLN A 386 -3.79 2.12 -27.06
N LEU A 387 -3.73 1.04 -26.29
CA LEU A 387 -4.75 0.73 -25.29
C LEU A 387 -4.84 1.82 -24.21
N ILE A 388 -3.70 2.24 -23.65
CA ILE A 388 -3.63 3.23 -22.54
C ILE A 388 -4.23 4.58 -22.94
N LYS A 389 -4.11 4.96 -24.22
CA LYS A 389 -4.69 6.21 -24.74
C LYS A 389 -6.22 6.27 -24.67
N ASN A 390 -6.90 5.12 -24.66
CA ASN A 390 -8.35 5.09 -24.49
C ASN A 390 -8.73 5.57 -23.09
N GLU A 391 -9.72 6.47 -23.02
CA GLU A 391 -10.17 7.12 -21.78
C GLU A 391 -10.77 6.14 -20.75
N LYS A 392 -11.23 4.96 -21.18
CA LYS A 392 -11.75 3.89 -20.32
C LYS A 392 -10.71 2.83 -19.97
N THR A 393 -9.45 2.99 -20.38
CA THR A 393 -8.40 2.02 -20.05
C THR A 393 -7.80 2.31 -18.69
N HIS A 394 -7.76 1.26 -17.86
CA HIS A 394 -7.10 1.25 -16.56
C HIS A 394 -5.89 0.29 -16.59
N THR A 395 -4.79 0.70 -15.98
CA THR A 395 -3.57 -0.12 -15.86
C THR A 395 -3.24 -0.38 -14.39
N TYR A 396 -3.05 -1.65 -14.05
CA TYR A 396 -2.72 -2.13 -12.71
C TYR A 396 -1.33 -2.76 -12.70
N ILE A 397 -0.48 -2.28 -11.79
CA ILE A 397 0.88 -2.81 -11.59
C ILE A 397 0.99 -3.33 -10.17
N CYS A 398 1.35 -4.61 -10.01
CA CYS A 398 1.56 -5.18 -8.70
C CYS A 398 2.71 -6.20 -8.68
N GLY A 399 3.48 -6.19 -7.59
CA GLY A 399 4.58 -7.12 -7.39
C GLY A 399 5.69 -6.55 -6.53
N LEU A 400 6.89 -7.13 -6.64
CA LEU A 400 8.05 -6.62 -5.90
C LEU A 400 8.51 -5.29 -6.49
N ARG A 401 8.97 -4.39 -5.62
CA ARG A 401 9.55 -3.09 -6.03
C ARG A 401 10.67 -3.25 -7.05
N GLY A 402 10.71 -2.32 -8.01
CA GLY A 402 11.73 -2.24 -9.06
C GLY A 402 11.28 -2.75 -10.43
N MET A 403 10.04 -3.25 -10.56
CA MET A 403 9.47 -3.61 -11.86
C MET A 403 8.98 -2.38 -12.65
N GLU A 404 8.68 -1.29 -11.97
CA GLU A 404 8.06 -0.08 -12.54
C GLU A 404 9.00 0.65 -13.50
N GLU A 405 10.28 0.73 -13.18
CA GLU A 405 11.27 1.48 -13.97
C GLU A 405 11.38 0.96 -15.41
N GLY A 406 11.41 -0.36 -15.57
CA GLY A 406 11.47 -0.99 -16.90
C GLY A 406 10.19 -0.83 -17.70
N ILE A 407 9.03 -0.86 -17.03
CA ILE A 407 7.73 -0.62 -17.65
C ILE A 407 7.62 0.84 -18.13
N ASP A 408 8.00 1.79 -17.28
CA ASP A 408 7.98 3.22 -17.60
C ASP A 408 8.94 3.54 -18.74
N ALA A 409 10.12 2.93 -18.78
CA ALA A 409 11.07 3.11 -19.89
C ALA A 409 10.50 2.62 -21.23
N ALA A 410 9.86 1.44 -21.25
CA ALA A 410 9.23 0.88 -22.44
C ALA A 410 8.07 1.75 -22.96
N LEU A 411 7.17 2.18 -22.08
CA LEU A 411 6.05 3.05 -22.44
C LEU A 411 6.50 4.46 -22.81
N SER A 412 7.59 4.97 -22.22
CA SER A 412 8.22 6.23 -22.63
C SER A 412 8.70 6.19 -24.08
N ALA A 413 9.33 5.09 -24.49
CA ALA A 413 9.79 4.92 -25.86
C ALA A 413 8.63 4.87 -26.86
N ALA A 414 7.52 4.19 -26.52
CA ALA A 414 6.33 4.14 -27.37
C ALA A 414 5.62 5.50 -27.47
N ALA A 415 5.36 6.16 -26.33
CA ALA A 415 4.70 7.46 -26.29
C ALA A 415 5.49 8.56 -27.03
N ALA A 416 6.83 8.52 -26.95
CA ALA A 416 7.70 9.48 -27.63
C ALA A 416 7.58 9.43 -29.16
N LYS A 417 7.21 8.29 -29.75
CA LYS A 417 6.95 8.17 -31.19
C LYS A 417 5.79 9.06 -31.66
N GLU A 418 4.86 9.39 -30.76
CA GLU A 418 3.74 10.29 -31.00
C GLU A 418 3.96 11.69 -30.39
N GLY A 419 5.20 12.02 -30.00
CA GLY A 419 5.54 13.32 -29.40
C GLY A 419 5.01 13.52 -27.98
N VAL A 420 4.62 12.45 -27.28
CA VAL A 420 4.08 12.51 -25.92
C VAL A 420 5.16 12.15 -24.90
N THR A 421 5.31 12.98 -23.86
CA THR A 421 6.16 12.67 -22.71
C THR A 421 5.39 11.78 -21.72
N TRP A 422 5.76 10.50 -21.65
CA TRP A 422 5.08 9.50 -20.80
C TRP A 422 4.95 9.91 -19.34
N SER A 423 6.00 10.49 -18.75
CA SER A 423 5.98 10.86 -17.32
C SER A 423 4.92 11.91 -16.98
N ASP A 424 4.57 12.79 -17.92
CA ASP A 424 3.50 13.76 -17.75
C ASP A 424 2.13 13.12 -18.01
N TYR A 425 2.01 12.31 -19.07
CA TYR A 425 0.80 11.54 -19.35
C TYR A 425 0.42 10.62 -18.18
N GLN A 426 1.38 9.89 -17.60
CA GLN A 426 1.19 9.00 -16.46
C GLN A 426 0.75 9.77 -15.20
N LYS A 427 1.27 10.98 -14.96
CA LYS A 427 0.78 11.83 -13.85
C LYS A 427 -0.69 12.15 -14.01
N ASP A 428 -1.14 12.41 -15.23
CA ASP A 428 -2.55 12.71 -15.50
C ASP A 428 -3.42 11.45 -15.43
N LEU A 429 -2.91 10.28 -15.84
CA LEU A 429 -3.57 8.99 -15.60
C LEU A 429 -3.76 8.72 -14.10
N LYS A 430 -2.74 8.97 -13.28
CA LYS A 430 -2.82 8.84 -11.82
C LYS A 430 -3.87 9.79 -11.23
N LYS A 431 -3.92 11.06 -11.68
CA LYS A 431 -4.95 12.01 -11.24
C LYS A 431 -6.36 11.56 -11.64
N ALA A 432 -6.50 11.00 -12.84
CA ALA A 432 -7.75 10.47 -13.37
C ALA A 432 -8.15 9.12 -12.75
N GLY A 433 -7.29 8.49 -11.94
CA GLY A 433 -7.55 7.18 -11.34
C GLY A 433 -7.56 6.04 -12.35
N ARG A 434 -6.69 6.10 -13.38
CA ARG A 434 -6.54 5.09 -14.44
C ARG A 434 -5.19 4.39 -14.44
N TRP A 435 -4.30 4.75 -13.51
CA TRP A 435 -2.99 4.16 -13.35
C TRP A 435 -2.76 3.81 -11.89
N HIS A 436 -2.77 2.52 -11.60
CA HIS A 436 -2.84 1.94 -10.26
C HIS A 436 -1.57 1.15 -9.98
N VAL A 437 -0.89 1.47 -8.87
CA VAL A 437 0.40 0.82 -8.53
C VAL A 437 0.42 0.39 -7.07
N GLU A 438 0.67 -0.89 -6.84
CA GLU A 438 0.91 -1.47 -5.52
C GLU A 438 2.16 -2.36 -5.56
N THR A 439 3.31 -1.81 -5.17
CA THR A 439 4.58 -2.56 -5.11
C THR A 439 5.19 -2.57 -3.71
N TYR A 440 5.67 -3.74 -3.29
CA TYR A 440 6.11 -3.99 -1.91
C TYR A 440 7.53 -4.57 -1.80
#